data_AF-A0A963I6E8-F1
#
_entry.id   AF-A0A963I6E8-F1
#
_cell.length_a   1.000
_cell.length_b   1.000
_cell.length_c   1.000
_cell.angle_alpha   90.00
_cell.angle_beta   90.00
_cell.angle_gamma   90.00
#
_symmetry.space_group_name_H-M   'P 1'
#
loop_
_entity.id
_entity.type
_entity.pdbx_description
1 polymer ?
#
loop_
_entity_poly.entity_id
_entity_poly.type
_entity_poly.pdbx_seq_one_letter_code
_entity_poly.pdbx_strand_id
1 'polypeptide(L)'
;MTIRHLAALVLASLLVVSCGKDEQKKKAFEVKFPFAEYGEAYAAKPDFARLEHDHPLSVDDLYRITPEVLSLLEQEQVDQIYARLSSGPIPEGPYEGDLFFPKGGSGKLRLSEIAGGGLKGLLVNVAGKKLDAIGEILWKGKVFYRKERLLRNRIEDLSPLKRVGLVEDGGSANPLQKIEVGGKDQWLLFPARLYCGQSLLDGRRESIIIDYAFTDRLPGYRRMPDMMAGRDGFAIRDEIRMVRPGFYLGRAYIDRSFVVNFVLWNDEVAKAAEASFRSSGEAPEDCWSGTQARRVLTAAG
;
A
#
# COMPACT_ATOMS: atom_id res chain seq x y z
N MET A 1 59.77 4.50 2.46
CA MET A 1 58.83 3.70 3.27
C MET A 1 57.41 3.93 2.77
N THR A 2 56.97 2.96 1.99
CA THR A 2 55.62 2.54 1.54
C THR A 2 54.37 3.24 2.12
N ILE A 3 53.81 4.18 1.35
CA ILE A 3 52.36 4.45 1.29
C ILE A 3 51.76 3.45 0.28
N ARG A 4 51.56 2.20 0.68
CA ARG A 4 50.95 1.17 -0.18
C ARG A 4 50.00 0.19 0.52
N HIS A 5 49.72 0.38 1.82
CA HIS A 5 48.91 -0.59 2.59
C HIS A 5 47.57 -0.08 3.13
N LEU A 6 47.15 1.15 2.82
CA LEU A 6 45.85 1.68 3.30
C LEU A 6 44.69 1.57 2.30
N ALA A 7 44.93 1.13 1.05
CA ALA A 7 43.90 1.03 0.02
C ALA A 7 43.18 -0.33 -0.05
N ALA A 8 43.64 -1.33 0.72
CA ALA A 8 43.11 -2.69 0.64
C ALA A 8 41.92 -3.00 1.58
N LEU A 9 41.58 -2.10 2.52
CA LEU A 9 40.50 -2.35 3.49
C LEU A 9 39.15 -1.67 3.19
N VAL A 10 39.08 -0.76 2.21
CA VAL A 10 37.82 -0.05 1.87
C VAL A 10 37.07 -0.70 0.69
N LEU A 11 37.71 -1.59 -0.07
CA LEU A 11 37.06 -2.26 -1.21
C LEU A 11 36.32 -3.56 -0.83
N ALA A 12 36.56 -4.11 0.36
CA ALA A 12 35.93 -5.35 0.81
C ALA A 12 34.51 -5.16 1.38
N SER A 13 34.14 -3.95 1.78
CA SER A 13 32.82 -3.65 2.37
C SER A 13 31.74 -3.30 1.34
N LEU A 14 32.10 -3.01 0.08
CA LEU A 14 31.14 -2.70 -0.99
C LEU A 14 30.63 -3.95 -1.74
N LEU A 15 31.34 -5.08 -1.66
CA LEU A 15 30.92 -6.33 -2.33
C LEU A 15 29.92 -7.16 -1.50
N VAL A 16 29.87 -6.98 -0.18
CA VAL A 16 28.96 -7.76 0.70
C VAL A 16 27.51 -7.28 0.59
N VAL A 17 27.29 -6.00 0.28
CA VAL A 17 25.93 -5.43 0.13
C VAL A 17 25.26 -5.85 -1.18
N SER A 18 26.04 -6.17 -2.22
CA SER A 18 25.49 -6.59 -3.53
C SER A 18 25.05 -8.05 -3.54
N CYS A 19 25.79 -8.95 -2.88
CA CYS A 19 25.42 -10.37 -2.82
C CYS A 19 24.10 -10.62 -2.08
N GLY A 20 23.83 -9.86 -1.01
CA GLY A 20 22.58 -10.02 -0.23
C GLY A 20 21.32 -9.69 -1.04
N LYS A 21 21.39 -8.70 -1.93
CA LYS A 21 20.24 -8.29 -2.76
C LYS A 21 19.96 -9.29 -3.89
N ASP A 22 20.99 -9.87 -4.48
CA ASP A 22 20.84 -10.86 -5.56
C ASP A 22 20.37 -12.22 -5.03
N GLU A 23 20.79 -12.64 -3.83
CA GLU A 23 20.24 -13.82 -3.18
C GLU A 23 18.78 -13.64 -2.74
N GLN A 24 18.42 -12.47 -2.19
CA GLN A 24 17.03 -12.17 -1.83
C GLN A 24 16.11 -12.18 -3.06
N LYS A 25 16.56 -11.63 -4.19
CA LYS A 25 15.82 -11.69 -5.46
C LYS A 25 15.64 -13.11 -5.97
N LYS A 26 16.68 -13.96 -5.87
CA LYS A 26 16.61 -15.38 -6.25
C LYS A 26 15.61 -16.14 -5.37
N LYS A 27 15.67 -15.96 -4.05
CA LYS A 27 14.71 -16.59 -3.12
C LYS A 27 13.27 -16.12 -3.36
N ALA A 28 13.07 -14.84 -3.66
CA ALA A 28 11.75 -14.31 -4.00
C ALA A 28 11.19 -14.90 -5.31
N PHE A 29 12.05 -15.23 -6.28
CA PHE A 29 11.65 -15.85 -7.55
C PHE A 29 11.23 -17.33 -7.40
N GLU A 30 11.68 -18.01 -6.34
CA GLU A 30 11.32 -19.40 -6.06
C GLU A 30 10.00 -19.55 -5.28
N VAL A 31 9.44 -18.44 -4.78
CA VAL A 31 8.15 -18.45 -4.07
C VAL A 31 7.02 -18.76 -5.06
N LYS A 32 6.39 -19.93 -4.88
CA LYS A 32 5.22 -20.34 -5.66
C LYS A 32 3.97 -20.25 -4.80
N PHE A 33 3.00 -19.47 -5.25
CA PHE A 33 1.64 -19.44 -4.70
C PHE A 33 0.72 -20.31 -5.57
N PRO A 34 -0.36 -20.88 -5.00
CA PRO A 34 -1.35 -21.61 -5.77
C PRO A 34 -2.20 -20.61 -6.57
N PHE A 35 -1.79 -20.27 -7.79
CA PHE A 35 -2.59 -19.42 -8.69
C PHE A 35 -3.50 -20.28 -9.56
N ALA A 36 -4.68 -19.77 -9.88
CA ALA A 36 -5.48 -20.33 -10.97
C ALA A 36 -4.89 -19.91 -12.31
N GLU A 37 -5.12 -20.71 -13.34
CA GLU A 37 -4.79 -20.34 -14.71
C GLU A 37 -5.57 -19.10 -15.16
N TYR A 38 -4.95 -18.27 -15.99
CA TYR A 38 -5.58 -17.08 -16.54
C TYR A 38 -5.03 -16.77 -17.94
N GLY A 39 -5.85 -16.08 -18.74
CA GLY A 39 -5.45 -15.50 -20.02
C GLY A 39 -5.47 -13.96 -20.00
N GLU A 40 -5.04 -13.35 -21.10
CA GLU A 40 -5.05 -11.89 -21.25
C GLU A 40 -6.46 -11.31 -21.31
N ALA A 41 -7.39 -12.01 -21.97
CA ALA A 41 -8.77 -11.58 -22.12
C ALA A 41 -9.52 -11.60 -20.79
N TYR A 42 -10.44 -10.64 -20.58
CA TYR A 42 -11.24 -10.56 -19.36
C TYR A 42 -12.01 -11.86 -19.07
N ALA A 43 -12.58 -12.50 -20.10
CA ALA A 43 -13.31 -13.76 -19.94
C ALA A 43 -12.43 -14.96 -19.56
N ALA A 44 -11.10 -14.83 -19.69
CA ALA A 44 -10.13 -15.84 -19.30
C ALA A 44 -9.55 -15.58 -17.90
N LYS A 45 -10.06 -14.59 -17.16
CA LYS A 45 -9.73 -14.33 -15.77
C LYS A 45 -10.46 -15.34 -14.87
N PRO A 46 -9.86 -15.78 -13.75
CA PRO A 46 -10.48 -16.75 -12.86
C PRO A 46 -11.69 -16.13 -12.13
N ASP A 47 -12.70 -16.95 -11.88
CA ASP A 47 -13.74 -16.62 -10.92
C ASP A 47 -13.13 -16.61 -9.50
N PHE A 48 -13.21 -15.48 -8.80
CA PHE A 48 -12.57 -15.33 -7.49
C PHE A 48 -13.20 -16.20 -6.39
N ALA A 49 -14.45 -16.62 -6.51
CA ALA A 49 -15.07 -17.57 -5.58
C ALA A 49 -14.48 -18.98 -5.75
N ARG A 50 -14.31 -19.42 -7.01
CA ARG A 50 -13.63 -20.67 -7.32
C ARG A 50 -12.16 -20.62 -6.94
N LEU A 51 -11.45 -19.55 -7.27
CA LEU A 51 -10.04 -19.35 -6.90
C LEU A 51 -9.82 -19.53 -5.40
N GLU A 52 -10.64 -18.89 -4.57
CA GLU A 52 -10.52 -18.99 -3.12
C GLU A 52 -10.84 -20.39 -2.58
N HIS A 53 -11.80 -21.07 -3.19
CA HIS A 53 -12.19 -22.42 -2.80
C HIS A 53 -11.15 -23.47 -3.22
N ASP A 54 -10.71 -23.43 -4.48
CA ASP A 54 -9.86 -24.45 -5.10
C ASP A 54 -8.36 -24.20 -4.84
N HIS A 55 -7.98 -22.94 -4.61
CA HIS A 55 -6.60 -22.51 -4.38
C HIS A 55 -6.46 -21.58 -3.16
N PRO A 56 -6.84 -22.06 -1.95
CA PRO A 56 -6.75 -21.27 -0.73
C PRO A 56 -5.29 -20.91 -0.41
N LEU A 57 -5.09 -19.74 0.20
CA LEU A 57 -3.78 -19.34 0.74
C LEU A 57 -3.61 -19.94 2.13
N SER A 58 -2.49 -20.62 2.36
CA SER A 58 -2.08 -21.06 3.70
C SER A 58 -1.49 -19.91 4.52
N VAL A 59 -1.39 -20.09 5.83
CA VAL A 59 -0.64 -19.17 6.72
C VAL A 59 0.78 -18.99 6.20
N ASP A 60 1.45 -20.07 5.80
CA ASP A 60 2.81 -20.01 5.28
C ASP A 60 2.90 -19.18 3.99
N ASP A 61 1.91 -19.29 3.11
CA ASP A 61 1.83 -18.43 1.93
C ASP A 61 1.70 -16.96 2.33
N LEU A 62 0.84 -16.63 3.31
CA LEU A 62 0.69 -15.26 3.79
C LEU A 62 1.99 -14.67 4.36
N TYR A 63 2.84 -15.49 4.98
CA TYR A 63 4.16 -15.06 5.47
C TYR A 63 5.22 -14.97 4.37
N ARG A 64 5.05 -15.68 3.25
CA ARG A 64 5.92 -15.55 2.07
C ARG A 64 5.63 -14.28 1.26
N ILE A 65 4.45 -13.67 1.41
CA ILE A 65 4.12 -12.41 0.74
C ILE A 65 4.94 -11.28 1.38
N THR A 66 5.84 -10.68 0.62
CA THR A 66 6.60 -9.47 0.99
C THR A 66 6.49 -8.43 -0.12
N PRO A 67 6.83 -7.16 0.13
CA PRO A 67 6.86 -6.13 -0.91
C PRO A 67 7.75 -6.55 -2.11
N GLU A 68 8.89 -7.19 -1.84
CA GLU A 68 9.82 -7.66 -2.86
C GLU A 68 9.19 -8.76 -3.71
N VAL A 69 8.55 -9.75 -3.09
CA VAL A 69 7.85 -10.84 -3.80
C VAL A 69 6.71 -10.27 -4.65
N LEU A 70 5.89 -9.37 -4.10
CA LEU A 70 4.76 -8.75 -4.80
C LEU A 70 5.21 -7.97 -6.06
N SER A 71 6.36 -7.29 -6.00
CA SER A 71 6.93 -6.59 -7.17
C SER A 71 7.37 -7.52 -8.31
N LEU A 72 7.53 -8.81 -8.03
CA LEU A 72 7.93 -9.82 -9.01
C LEU A 72 6.74 -10.54 -9.66
N LEU A 73 5.53 -10.32 -9.17
CA LEU A 73 4.31 -10.94 -9.69
C LEU A 73 3.71 -10.11 -10.82
N GLU A 74 2.95 -10.73 -11.71
CA GLU A 74 2.09 -10.01 -12.66
C GLU A 74 0.88 -9.39 -11.94
N GLN A 75 0.25 -8.37 -12.53
CA GLN A 75 -0.90 -7.70 -11.91
C GLN A 75 -2.04 -8.69 -11.61
N GLU A 76 -2.29 -9.66 -12.49
CA GLU A 76 -3.32 -10.67 -12.26
C GLU A 76 -3.01 -11.56 -11.05
N GLN A 77 -1.74 -11.92 -10.86
CA GLN A 77 -1.33 -12.71 -9.69
C GLN A 77 -1.53 -11.92 -8.39
N VAL A 78 -1.28 -10.60 -8.41
CA VAL A 78 -1.57 -9.70 -7.28
C VAL A 78 -3.08 -9.61 -7.03
N ASP A 79 -3.89 -9.51 -8.08
CA ASP A 79 -5.36 -9.49 -7.99
C ASP A 79 -5.89 -10.79 -7.37
N GLN A 80 -5.37 -11.93 -7.82
CA GLN A 80 -5.68 -13.25 -7.25
C GLN A 80 -5.30 -13.33 -5.77
N ILE A 81 -4.15 -12.81 -5.34
CA ILE A 81 -3.79 -12.73 -3.91
C ILE A 81 -4.82 -11.88 -3.17
N TYR A 82 -5.06 -10.65 -3.60
CA TYR A 82 -5.96 -9.70 -2.95
C TYR A 82 -7.39 -10.26 -2.79
N ALA A 83 -7.90 -10.93 -3.82
CA ALA A 83 -9.22 -11.54 -3.84
C ALA A 83 -9.39 -12.70 -2.84
N ARG A 84 -8.29 -13.23 -2.27
CA ARG A 84 -8.30 -14.28 -1.22
C ARG A 84 -7.99 -13.76 0.18
N LEU A 85 -7.67 -12.48 0.31
CA LEU A 85 -7.45 -11.85 1.60
C LEU A 85 -8.80 -11.49 2.25
N SER A 86 -8.83 -11.54 3.58
CA SER A 86 -9.89 -10.90 4.37
C SER A 86 -9.53 -9.43 4.64
N SER A 87 -10.49 -8.66 5.14
CA SER A 87 -10.21 -7.27 5.52
C SER A 87 -9.24 -7.21 6.70
N GLY A 88 -9.40 -8.10 7.67
CA GLY A 88 -8.74 -8.02 8.96
C GLY A 88 -9.30 -6.87 9.81
N PRO A 89 -8.61 -6.50 10.89
CA PRO A 89 -8.99 -5.35 11.70
C PRO A 89 -8.65 -4.06 10.95
N ILE A 90 -9.39 -2.99 11.20
CA ILE A 90 -8.93 -1.66 10.80
C ILE A 90 -7.61 -1.38 11.54
N PRO A 91 -6.53 -0.94 10.86
CA PRO A 91 -5.26 -0.65 11.52
C PRO A 91 -5.42 0.44 12.56
N GLU A 92 -4.52 0.46 13.54
CA GLU A 92 -4.44 1.49 14.58
C GLU A 92 -2.99 1.97 14.71
N GLY A 93 -2.82 3.29 14.78
CA GLY A 93 -1.52 3.91 14.96
C GLY A 93 -0.68 4.01 13.67
N PRO A 94 0.64 4.21 13.81
CA PRO A 94 1.55 4.43 12.70
C PRO A 94 1.85 3.16 11.89
N TYR A 95 1.79 3.26 10.57
CA TYR A 95 2.19 2.22 9.62
C TYR A 95 3.11 2.82 8.57
N GLU A 96 4.19 2.13 8.25
CA GLU A 96 4.98 2.39 7.06
C GLU A 96 4.19 2.01 5.81
N GLY A 97 4.56 2.60 4.67
CA GLY A 97 3.89 2.33 3.40
C GLY A 97 4.78 2.59 2.21
N ASP A 98 4.58 1.81 1.16
CA ASP A 98 5.29 1.97 -0.11
C ASP A 98 4.42 1.52 -1.29
N LEU A 99 4.68 2.12 -2.44
CA LEU A 99 4.11 1.71 -3.71
C LEU A 99 4.91 0.54 -4.28
N PHE A 100 4.24 -0.36 -4.98
CA PHE A 100 4.95 -1.33 -5.82
C PHE A 100 4.23 -1.53 -7.15
N PHE A 101 5.01 -1.86 -8.17
CA PHE A 101 4.52 -2.16 -9.50
C PHE A 101 4.75 -3.64 -9.78
N PRO A 102 3.70 -4.42 -10.08
CA PRO A 102 3.89 -5.78 -10.55
C PRO A 102 4.67 -5.79 -11.88
N LYS A 103 5.20 -6.94 -12.27
CA LYS A 103 5.88 -7.13 -13.56
C LYS A 103 4.94 -6.78 -14.71
N GLY A 104 5.20 -5.63 -15.31
CA GLY A 104 4.47 -5.05 -16.45
C GLY A 104 4.62 -3.53 -16.50
N GLY A 105 5.21 -3.00 -17.59
CA GLY A 105 5.18 -1.59 -18.00
C GLY A 105 5.89 -0.52 -17.13
N SER A 106 7.22 -0.45 -17.18
CA SER A 106 8.05 0.74 -16.83
C SER A 106 8.44 1.05 -15.37
N GLY A 107 7.85 0.43 -14.34
CA GLY A 107 8.34 0.55 -12.95
C GLY A 107 8.41 1.98 -12.38
N LYS A 108 7.72 2.93 -13.03
CA LYS A 108 7.55 4.31 -12.59
C LYS A 108 6.06 4.64 -12.70
N LEU A 109 5.55 5.42 -11.75
CA LEU A 109 4.23 6.02 -11.85
C LEU A 109 4.05 6.63 -13.24
N ARG A 110 3.08 6.16 -14.02
CA ARG A 110 2.59 6.84 -15.21
C ARG A 110 1.15 7.26 -14.96
N LEU A 111 0.97 8.21 -14.04
CA LEU A 111 -0.32 8.91 -13.88
C LEU A 111 -0.79 9.51 -15.23
N SER A 112 0.16 9.80 -16.14
CA SER A 112 -0.08 10.22 -17.52
C SER A 112 -0.66 9.15 -18.46
N GLU A 113 -0.47 7.84 -18.20
CA GLU A 113 -1.07 6.77 -19.02
C GLU A 113 -2.49 6.44 -18.57
N ILE A 114 -2.74 6.50 -17.27
CA ILE A 114 -4.10 6.44 -16.68
C ILE A 114 -4.95 7.62 -17.17
N ALA A 115 -4.30 8.75 -17.48
CA ALA A 115 -4.95 9.92 -18.07
C ALA A 115 -5.36 9.79 -19.54
N GLY A 116 -4.88 8.76 -20.26
CA GLY A 116 -5.17 8.58 -21.69
C GLY A 116 -6.59 8.11 -22.01
N GLY A 117 -7.30 7.50 -21.04
CA GLY A 117 -8.62 6.90 -21.24
C GLY A 117 -9.77 7.54 -20.46
N GLY A 118 -9.50 8.13 -19.28
CA GLY A 118 -10.53 8.65 -18.37
C GLY A 118 -10.34 10.09 -17.88
N LEU A 119 -9.11 10.65 -17.91
CA LEU A 119 -8.82 11.99 -17.41
C LEU A 119 -8.72 13.09 -18.49
N LYS A 120 -9.34 12.92 -19.66
CA LYS A 120 -9.37 13.99 -20.69
C LYS A 120 -9.95 15.32 -20.17
N GLY A 121 -10.70 15.33 -19.07
CA GLY A 121 -11.22 16.54 -18.43
C GLY A 121 -10.31 17.19 -17.36
N LEU A 122 -9.37 16.44 -16.74
CA LEU A 122 -8.58 16.93 -15.59
C LEU A 122 -7.18 17.43 -15.99
N LEU A 123 -6.74 17.11 -17.20
CA LEU A 123 -5.39 17.36 -17.72
C LEU A 123 -5.03 18.84 -17.95
N VAL A 124 -5.95 19.79 -17.71
CA VAL A 124 -5.77 21.15 -18.24
C VAL A 124 -4.74 22.00 -17.45
N ASN A 125 -4.35 21.70 -16.19
CA ASN A 125 -3.55 22.68 -15.44
C ASN A 125 -2.42 22.20 -14.49
N VAL A 126 -2.02 20.93 -14.48
CA VAL A 126 -0.95 20.47 -13.57
C VAL A 126 0.13 19.68 -14.34
N ALA A 127 1.29 20.30 -14.56
CA ALA A 127 2.44 19.68 -15.22
C ALA A 127 2.84 18.35 -14.57
N GLY A 128 2.96 17.28 -15.35
CA GLY A 128 3.07 15.88 -14.88
C GLY A 128 4.09 15.60 -13.77
N LYS A 129 5.19 16.37 -13.65
CA LYS A 129 6.16 16.24 -12.55
C LYS A 129 5.57 16.49 -11.15
N LYS A 130 4.49 17.29 -11.06
CA LYS A 130 3.80 17.54 -9.80
C LYS A 130 3.00 16.31 -9.32
N LEU A 131 2.53 15.49 -10.27
CA LEU A 131 1.67 14.33 -10.00
C LEU A 131 2.45 13.17 -9.37
N ASP A 132 3.62 12.84 -9.92
CA ASP A 132 4.43 11.72 -9.43
C ASP A 132 4.91 11.95 -7.99
N ALA A 133 5.32 13.18 -7.66
CA ALA A 133 5.77 13.54 -6.31
C ALA A 133 4.64 13.50 -5.28
N ILE A 134 3.43 13.95 -5.64
CA ILE A 134 2.25 13.87 -4.76
C ILE A 134 1.87 12.41 -4.54
N GLY A 135 1.91 11.61 -5.60
CA GLY A 135 1.61 10.19 -5.52
C GLY A 135 2.51 9.50 -4.50
N GLU A 136 3.83 9.54 -4.70
CA GLU A 136 4.76 8.93 -3.74
C GLU A 136 4.56 9.39 -2.29
N ILE A 137 4.22 10.66 -2.06
CA ILE A 137 4.00 11.21 -0.72
C ILE A 137 2.70 10.68 -0.08
N LEU A 138 1.63 10.49 -0.87
CA LEU A 138 0.36 9.99 -0.33
C LEU A 138 0.45 8.56 0.19
N TRP A 139 1.30 7.73 -0.40
CA TRP A 139 1.43 6.32 -0.01
C TRP A 139 2.62 6.04 0.91
N LYS A 140 3.50 7.03 1.14
CA LYS A 140 4.54 6.96 2.17
C LYS A 140 3.96 7.21 3.55
N GLY A 141 3.88 6.17 4.37
CA GLY A 141 3.53 6.25 5.79
C GLY A 141 2.12 6.75 6.10
N LYS A 142 1.42 6.08 7.02
CA LYS A 142 0.05 6.45 7.42
C LYS A 142 -0.10 6.34 8.94
N VAL A 143 -0.92 7.20 9.54
CA VAL A 143 -1.44 7.01 10.90
C VAL A 143 -2.93 6.73 10.81
N PHE A 144 -3.34 5.65 11.44
CA PHE A 144 -4.74 5.27 11.57
C PHE A 144 -5.24 5.63 12.96
N TYR A 145 -6.39 6.28 13.01
CA TYR A 145 -7.18 6.57 14.20
C TYR A 145 -8.48 5.79 14.06
N ARG A 146 -8.46 4.52 14.46
CA ARG A 146 -9.53 3.54 14.19
C ARG A 146 -10.86 3.98 14.79
N LYS A 147 -10.84 4.48 16.03
CA LYS A 147 -12.05 4.90 16.74
C LYS A 147 -12.69 6.13 16.09
N GLU A 148 -11.85 7.05 15.64
CA GLU A 148 -12.22 8.30 14.98
C GLU A 148 -12.60 8.09 13.51
N ARG A 149 -12.38 6.88 12.97
CA ARG A 149 -12.58 6.55 11.56
C ARG A 149 -11.81 7.53 10.65
N LEU A 150 -10.58 7.85 11.05
CA LEU A 150 -9.74 8.86 10.43
C LEU A 150 -8.35 8.27 10.11
N LEU A 151 -7.86 8.62 8.93
CA LEU A 151 -6.48 8.38 8.53
C LEU A 151 -5.79 9.69 8.22
N ARG A 152 -4.48 9.75 8.46
CA ARG A 152 -3.61 10.81 7.93
C ARG A 152 -2.35 10.21 7.31
N ASN A 153 -1.89 10.82 6.23
CA ASN A 153 -0.60 10.48 5.65
C ASN A 153 0.52 11.16 6.44
N ARG A 154 1.63 10.44 6.62
CA ARG A 154 2.80 10.90 7.36
C ARG A 154 3.87 11.35 6.41
N ILE A 155 4.36 12.56 6.60
CA ILE A 155 5.34 13.16 5.70
C ILE A 155 6.57 13.51 6.51
N GLU A 156 7.71 12.88 6.21
CA GLU A 156 8.99 13.18 6.86
C GLU A 156 9.69 14.40 6.26
N ASP A 157 9.42 14.72 4.99
CA ASP A 157 10.03 15.83 4.28
C ASP A 157 8.99 16.61 3.46
N LEU A 158 8.72 17.84 3.89
CA LEU A 158 7.80 18.75 3.18
C LEU A 158 8.45 19.41 1.96
N SER A 159 9.77 19.32 1.78
CA SER A 159 10.50 20.01 0.71
C SER A 159 9.94 19.77 -0.70
N PRO A 160 9.48 18.56 -1.07
CA PRO A 160 8.82 18.36 -2.36
C PRO A 160 7.53 19.17 -2.49
N LEU A 161 6.67 19.18 -1.46
CA LEU A 161 5.41 19.92 -1.46
C LEU A 161 5.63 21.44 -1.46
N LYS A 162 6.64 21.92 -0.74
CA LYS A 162 7.04 23.33 -0.75
C LYS A 162 7.50 23.78 -2.14
N ARG A 163 8.36 22.98 -2.80
CA ARG A 163 8.88 23.28 -4.15
C ARG A 163 7.79 23.42 -5.20
N VAL A 164 6.66 22.72 -5.03
CA VAL A 164 5.52 22.81 -5.96
C VAL A 164 4.45 23.81 -5.50
N GLY A 165 4.69 24.56 -4.42
CA GLY A 165 3.81 25.62 -3.92
C GLY A 165 2.56 25.10 -3.22
N LEU A 166 2.58 23.86 -2.73
CA LEU A 166 1.41 23.21 -2.11
C LEU A 166 1.34 23.38 -0.60
N VAL A 167 2.49 23.64 0.03
CA VAL A 167 2.62 23.91 1.45
C VAL A 167 3.45 25.18 1.58
N GLU A 168 2.89 26.20 2.21
CA GLU A 168 3.61 27.41 2.59
C GLU A 168 4.22 27.25 3.97
N ASP A 169 5.37 27.90 4.19
CA ASP A 169 5.95 28.02 5.52
C ASP A 169 5.07 28.93 6.38
N GLY A 170 4.36 28.31 7.34
CA GLY A 170 3.96 28.95 8.58
C GLY A 170 3.28 30.32 8.47
N GLY A 171 2.06 30.35 7.93
CA GLY A 171 1.08 31.30 8.44
C GLY A 171 0.74 30.89 9.88
N SER A 172 1.15 31.69 10.87
CA SER A 172 1.00 31.45 12.32
C SER A 172 -0.42 31.17 12.80
N ALA A 173 -1.43 31.33 11.94
CA ALA A 173 -2.83 31.11 12.27
C ALA A 173 -3.25 29.61 12.28
N ASN A 174 -2.52 28.71 11.60
CA ASN A 174 -2.87 27.28 11.59
C ASN A 174 -1.65 26.37 11.29
N PRO A 175 -0.85 25.99 12.31
CA PRO A 175 0.33 25.16 12.13
C PRO A 175 -0.04 23.73 11.68
N LEU A 176 0.82 23.13 10.85
CA LEU A 176 0.67 21.72 10.47
C LEU A 176 0.75 20.82 11.71
N GLN A 177 -0.18 19.88 11.81
CA GLN A 177 -0.13 18.84 12.83
C GLN A 177 1.08 17.94 12.60
N LYS A 178 1.67 17.48 13.70
CA LYS A 178 2.82 16.60 13.71
C LYS A 178 2.59 15.44 14.67
N ILE A 179 3.32 14.36 14.43
CA ILE A 179 3.49 13.25 15.35
C ILE A 179 4.98 12.90 15.41
N GLU A 180 5.43 12.37 16.54
CA GLU A 180 6.75 11.78 16.64
C GLU A 180 6.66 10.27 16.39
N VAL A 181 7.40 9.78 15.40
CA VAL A 181 7.53 8.34 15.11
C VAL A 181 9.01 8.03 14.92
N GLY A 182 9.51 7.02 15.63
CA GLY A 182 10.91 6.60 15.51
C GLY A 182 11.91 7.72 15.84
N GLY A 183 11.56 8.63 16.76
CA GLY A 183 12.40 9.77 17.15
C GLY A 183 12.45 10.91 16.13
N LYS A 184 11.55 10.92 15.14
CA LYS A 184 11.45 11.98 14.12
C LYS A 184 10.07 12.60 14.12
N ASP A 185 10.04 13.93 14.01
CA ASP A 185 8.84 14.68 13.68
C ASP A 185 8.38 14.34 12.25
N GLN A 186 7.13 13.93 12.12
CA GLN A 186 6.46 13.72 10.83
C GLN A 186 5.21 14.57 10.77
N TRP A 187 5.00 15.27 9.65
CA TRP A 187 3.82 16.08 9.41
C TRP A 187 2.63 15.23 8.98
N LEU A 188 1.45 15.62 9.44
CA LEU A 188 0.21 14.93 9.15
C LEU A 188 -0.60 15.73 8.13
N LEU A 189 -0.84 15.14 6.97
CA LEU A 189 -1.57 15.74 5.85
C LEU A 189 -2.55 14.73 5.23
N PHE A 190 -3.38 15.21 4.31
CA PHE A 190 -4.32 14.41 3.53
C PHE A 190 -5.23 13.54 4.42
N PRO A 191 -6.08 14.14 5.27
CA PRO A 191 -6.98 13.35 6.09
C PRO A 191 -7.96 12.58 5.20
N ALA A 192 -8.18 11.30 5.53
CA ALA A 192 -9.11 10.43 4.82
C ALA A 192 -10.06 9.73 5.79
N ARG A 193 -11.26 9.43 5.32
CA ARG A 193 -12.27 8.74 6.12
C ARG A 193 -12.02 7.23 6.03
N LEU A 194 -12.05 6.56 7.18
CA LEU A 194 -11.94 5.11 7.28
C LEU A 194 -13.32 4.48 7.45
N TYR A 195 -13.63 3.46 6.67
CA TYR A 195 -14.86 2.67 6.86
C TYR A 195 -14.78 1.31 6.16
N CYS A 196 -15.70 0.42 6.47
CA CYS A 196 -15.86 -0.84 5.74
C CYS A 196 -16.79 -0.61 4.55
N GLY A 197 -16.37 -1.04 3.37
CA GLY A 197 -17.18 -0.86 2.16
C GLY A 197 -16.83 -1.86 1.08
N GLN A 198 -17.70 -1.96 0.09
CA GLN A 198 -17.55 -2.92 -0.99
C GLN A 198 -16.23 -2.72 -1.76
N SER A 199 -15.48 -3.79 -1.98
CA SER A 199 -14.29 -3.74 -2.84
C SER A 199 -14.68 -3.52 -4.31
N LEU A 200 -13.86 -2.74 -5.02
CA LEU A 200 -14.02 -2.54 -6.46
C LEU A 200 -13.43 -3.68 -7.31
N LEU A 201 -12.50 -4.46 -6.74
CA LEU A 201 -11.97 -5.67 -7.40
C LEU A 201 -12.85 -6.89 -7.14
N ASP A 202 -13.27 -7.11 -5.88
CA ASP A 202 -13.98 -8.32 -5.46
C ASP A 202 -15.23 -8.00 -4.62
N GLY A 203 -16.36 -7.90 -5.32
CA GLY A 203 -17.67 -7.54 -4.77
C GLY A 203 -18.29 -8.55 -3.79
N ARG A 204 -17.62 -9.67 -3.48
CA ARG A 204 -18.15 -10.70 -2.57
C ARG A 204 -17.98 -10.36 -1.10
N ARG A 205 -17.07 -9.43 -0.77
CA ARG A 205 -16.79 -9.00 0.60
C ARG A 205 -16.30 -7.56 0.67
N GLU A 206 -16.38 -6.99 1.86
CA GLU A 206 -15.87 -5.64 2.10
C GLU A 206 -14.35 -5.62 2.19
N SER A 207 -13.80 -4.43 1.91
CA SER A 207 -12.44 -4.02 2.25
C SER A 207 -12.49 -2.87 3.25
N ILE A 208 -11.37 -2.61 3.91
CA ILE A 208 -11.19 -1.36 4.65
C ILE A 208 -10.90 -0.27 3.64
N ILE A 209 -11.74 0.75 3.61
CA ILE A 209 -11.67 1.88 2.68
C ILE A 209 -10.98 3.06 3.34
N ILE A 210 -10.02 3.65 2.63
CA ILE A 210 -9.40 4.93 2.95
C ILE A 210 -9.89 5.92 1.89
N ASP A 211 -10.89 6.72 2.23
CA ASP A 211 -11.59 7.57 1.28
C ASP A 211 -11.24 9.05 1.47
N TYR A 212 -10.53 9.61 0.50
CA TYR A 212 -10.15 11.02 0.49
C TYR A 212 -11.27 11.92 -0.04
N ALA A 213 -12.33 11.38 -0.67
CA ALA A 213 -13.44 12.18 -1.17
C ALA A 213 -14.11 13.01 -0.07
N PHE A 214 -13.98 12.61 1.20
CA PHE A 214 -14.53 13.32 2.37
C PHE A 214 -13.49 14.15 3.14
N THR A 215 -12.30 14.35 2.59
CA THR A 215 -11.19 15.04 3.25
C THR A 215 -11.59 16.42 3.80
N ASP A 216 -12.41 17.16 3.06
CA ASP A 216 -12.93 18.50 3.38
C ASP A 216 -13.79 18.57 4.64
N ARG A 217 -14.27 17.42 5.12
CA ARG A 217 -15.15 17.30 6.29
C ARG A 217 -14.42 16.77 7.52
N LEU A 218 -13.12 16.50 7.41
CA LEU A 218 -12.35 15.88 8.48
C LEU A 218 -11.56 16.92 9.27
N PRO A 219 -11.35 16.70 10.58
CA PRO A 219 -10.51 17.58 11.39
C PRO A 219 -9.14 17.78 10.75
N GLY A 220 -8.56 18.97 10.90
CA GLY A 220 -7.22 19.28 10.39
C GLY A 220 -7.08 19.28 8.86
N TYR A 221 -8.19 19.24 8.11
CA TYR A 221 -8.20 19.50 6.68
C TYR A 221 -7.66 20.89 6.35
N ARG A 222 -6.92 20.98 5.25
CA ARG A 222 -6.44 22.24 4.67
C ARG A 222 -6.76 22.23 3.19
N ARG A 223 -7.25 23.35 2.66
CA ARG A 223 -7.60 23.46 1.24
C ARG A 223 -6.48 22.99 0.32
N MET A 224 -5.26 23.49 0.53
CA MET A 224 -4.06 22.94 -0.11
C MET A 224 -3.13 22.40 0.99
N PRO A 225 -2.56 21.19 0.82
CA PRO A 225 -2.65 20.32 -0.36
C PRO A 225 -3.86 19.37 -0.41
N ASP A 226 -4.66 19.26 0.66
CA ASP A 226 -5.54 18.10 0.86
C ASP A 226 -6.66 17.97 -0.18
N MET A 227 -7.18 19.09 -0.70
CA MET A 227 -8.23 19.09 -1.74
C MET A 227 -7.85 18.28 -2.98
N MET A 228 -6.56 18.17 -3.31
CA MET A 228 -6.10 17.41 -4.47
C MET A 228 -6.39 15.91 -4.36
N ALA A 229 -6.36 15.34 -3.15
CA ALA A 229 -6.71 13.93 -2.96
C ALA A 229 -8.23 13.73 -2.94
N GLY A 230 -8.99 14.78 -2.61
CA GLY A 230 -10.44 14.74 -2.44
C GLY A 230 -11.25 14.79 -3.72
N ARG A 231 -12.58 14.92 -3.55
CA ARG A 231 -13.58 14.87 -4.63
C ARG A 231 -13.40 15.97 -5.69
N ASP A 232 -12.84 17.11 -5.30
CA ASP A 232 -12.57 18.25 -6.19
C ASP A 232 -11.19 18.15 -6.86
N GLY A 233 -10.46 17.05 -6.59
CA GLY A 233 -9.16 16.72 -7.17
C GLY A 233 -9.20 15.36 -7.86
N PHE A 234 -8.34 14.43 -7.41
CA PHE A 234 -8.21 13.09 -7.99
C PHE A 234 -9.26 12.09 -7.47
N ALA A 235 -10.08 12.45 -6.50
CA ALA A 235 -11.07 11.56 -5.90
C ALA A 235 -10.46 10.20 -5.51
N ILE A 236 -9.38 10.26 -4.74
CA ILE A 236 -8.61 9.07 -4.38
C ILE A 236 -9.41 8.22 -3.41
N ARG A 237 -9.51 6.94 -3.72
CA ARG A 237 -10.05 5.91 -2.85
C ARG A 237 -9.06 4.76 -2.80
N ASP A 238 -8.52 4.49 -1.63
CA ASP A 238 -7.76 3.26 -1.41
C ASP A 238 -8.65 2.20 -0.76
N GLU A 239 -8.37 0.93 -1.04
CA GLU A 239 -8.91 -0.22 -0.30
C GLU A 239 -7.77 -1.14 0.12
N ILE A 240 -7.78 -1.54 1.39
CA ILE A 240 -6.77 -2.43 1.96
C ILE A 240 -7.40 -3.72 2.49
N ARG A 241 -6.63 -4.80 2.39
CA ARG A 241 -6.94 -6.11 2.97
C ARG A 241 -5.70 -6.66 3.69
N MET A 242 -5.92 -7.38 4.77
CA MET A 242 -4.85 -7.89 5.61
C MET A 242 -4.21 -9.12 4.96
N VAL A 243 -2.91 -9.06 4.71
CA VAL A 243 -2.11 -10.23 4.33
C VAL A 243 -1.86 -11.08 5.59
N ARG A 244 -1.37 -10.44 6.64
CA ARG A 244 -1.17 -10.99 7.98
C ARG A 244 -1.20 -9.83 8.99
N PRO A 245 -1.36 -10.06 10.30
CA PRO A 245 -1.34 -8.97 11.28
C PRO A 245 -0.14 -8.06 11.09
N GLY A 246 -0.40 -6.75 11.07
CA GLY A 246 0.64 -5.75 10.83
C GLY A 246 1.10 -5.61 9.38
N PHE A 247 0.53 -6.34 8.40
CA PHE A 247 0.87 -6.21 6.98
C PHE A 247 -0.37 -6.25 6.08
N TYR A 248 -0.59 -5.17 5.32
CA TYR A 248 -1.75 -4.99 4.46
C TYR A 248 -1.32 -4.81 3.00
N LEU A 249 -2.11 -5.39 2.11
CA LEU A 249 -2.04 -5.13 0.67
C LEU A 249 -3.14 -4.14 0.31
N GLY A 250 -2.77 -3.09 -0.40
CA GLY A 250 -3.63 -1.99 -0.78
C GLY A 250 -3.75 -1.81 -2.29
N ARG A 251 -4.90 -1.29 -2.71
CA ARG A 251 -5.19 -0.90 -4.09
C ARG A 251 -5.72 0.53 -4.10
N ALA A 252 -5.12 1.38 -4.93
CA ALA A 252 -5.51 2.77 -5.08
C ALA A 252 -6.32 2.97 -6.36
N TYR A 253 -7.35 3.80 -6.24
CA TYR A 253 -8.25 4.15 -7.34
C TYR A 253 -8.37 5.68 -7.46
N ILE A 254 -8.43 6.16 -8.69
CA ILE A 254 -8.74 7.56 -9.05
C ILE A 254 -10.02 7.51 -9.86
N ASP A 255 -11.06 8.20 -9.39
CA ASP A 255 -12.39 8.19 -10.02
C ASP A 255 -12.84 6.75 -10.38
N ARG A 256 -12.72 5.84 -9.41
CA ARG A 256 -13.03 4.40 -9.52
C ARG A 256 -12.16 3.58 -10.49
N SER A 257 -11.23 4.20 -11.21
CA SER A 257 -10.28 3.49 -12.07
C SER A 257 -9.09 3.02 -11.25
N PHE A 258 -8.69 1.77 -11.40
CA PHE A 258 -7.51 1.22 -10.72
C PHE A 258 -6.24 1.94 -11.20
N VAL A 259 -5.37 2.30 -10.25
CA VAL A 259 -4.16 3.09 -10.51
C VAL A 259 -2.89 2.33 -10.14
N VAL A 260 -2.79 1.89 -8.89
CA VAL A 260 -1.55 1.31 -8.35
C VAL A 260 -1.84 0.42 -7.15
N ASN A 261 -0.94 -0.53 -6.88
CA ASN A 261 -0.93 -1.29 -5.63
C ASN A 261 0.06 -0.67 -4.64
N PHE A 262 -0.21 -0.85 -3.36
CA PHE A 262 0.68 -0.41 -2.30
C PHE A 262 0.64 -1.41 -1.15
N VAL A 263 1.57 -1.30 -0.23
CA VAL A 263 1.60 -2.07 1.00
C VAL A 263 1.63 -1.14 2.20
N LEU A 264 1.13 -1.62 3.33
CA LEU A 264 1.29 -0.96 4.62
C LEU A 264 1.80 -1.97 5.65
N TRP A 265 2.77 -1.57 6.46
CA TRP A 265 3.31 -2.46 7.50
C TRP A 265 3.60 -1.77 8.82
N ASN A 266 3.47 -2.53 9.90
CA ASN A 266 3.90 -2.17 11.24
C ASN A 266 4.56 -3.41 11.88
N ASP A 267 5.87 -3.33 12.08
CA ASP A 267 6.68 -4.45 12.58
C ASP A 267 6.36 -4.81 14.02
N GLU A 268 5.94 -3.84 14.85
CA GLU A 268 5.57 -4.09 16.25
C GLU A 268 4.29 -4.93 16.33
N VAL A 269 3.26 -4.54 15.56
CA VAL A 269 2.00 -5.29 15.44
C VAL A 269 2.26 -6.67 14.83
N ALA A 270 3.10 -6.76 13.79
CA ALA A 270 3.44 -8.02 13.16
C ALA A 270 4.12 -8.99 14.14
N LYS A 271 5.14 -8.52 14.88
CA LYS A 271 5.86 -9.32 15.89
C LYS A 271 4.95 -9.75 17.04
N ALA A 272 4.10 -8.85 17.54
CA ALA A 272 3.22 -9.13 18.66
C ALA A 272 2.18 -10.23 18.35
N ALA A 273 1.68 -10.28 17.12
CA ALA A 273 0.64 -11.23 16.72
C ALA A 273 1.17 -12.51 16.07
N GLU A 274 2.47 -12.58 15.73
CA GLU A 274 3.03 -13.64 14.88
C GLU A 274 2.76 -15.05 15.42
N ALA A 275 3.08 -15.31 16.69
CA ALA A 275 2.91 -16.65 17.26
C ALA A 275 1.44 -17.12 17.20
N SER A 276 0.50 -16.24 17.57
CA SER A 276 -0.94 -16.55 17.56
C SER A 276 -1.52 -16.71 16.15
N PHE A 277 -1.09 -15.88 15.20
CA PHE A 277 -1.57 -15.96 13.82
C PHE A 277 -0.99 -17.17 13.10
N ARG A 278 0.26 -17.53 13.39
CA ARG A 278 0.87 -18.73 12.81
C ARG A 278 0.17 -20.02 13.23
N SER A 279 -0.31 -20.11 14.47
CA SER A 279 -0.98 -21.30 14.98
C SER A 279 -2.44 -21.41 14.54
N SER A 280 -3.16 -20.28 14.45
CA SER A 280 -4.61 -20.27 14.19
C SER A 280 -4.99 -19.87 12.76
N GLY A 281 -4.19 -19.02 12.11
CA GLY A 281 -4.59 -18.33 10.88
C GLY A 281 -5.73 -17.31 11.07
N GLU A 282 -6.15 -17.05 12.32
CA GLU A 282 -7.28 -16.20 12.66
C GLU A 282 -6.83 -14.80 13.06
N ALA A 283 -7.61 -13.80 12.63
CA ALA A 283 -7.44 -12.42 13.06
C ALA A 283 -8.83 -11.79 13.26
N PRO A 284 -8.94 -10.71 14.07
CA PRO A 284 -10.18 -9.96 14.17
C PRO A 284 -10.63 -9.45 12.80
N GLU A 285 -11.93 -9.46 12.53
CA GLU A 285 -12.52 -8.92 11.31
C GLU A 285 -13.46 -7.77 11.66
N ASP A 286 -13.14 -6.56 11.19
CA ASP A 286 -14.00 -5.38 11.41
C ASP A 286 -15.05 -5.20 10.31
N CYS A 287 -14.74 -5.67 9.10
CA CYS A 287 -15.57 -5.51 7.92
C CYS A 287 -16.26 -6.82 7.59
N TRP A 288 -17.36 -6.74 6.85
CA TRP A 288 -18.11 -7.92 6.46
C TRP A 288 -17.26 -8.80 5.52
N SER A 289 -16.99 -10.03 5.96
CA SER A 289 -16.11 -10.99 5.27
C SER A 289 -16.75 -11.68 4.06
N GLY A 290 -18.04 -11.40 3.79
CA GLY A 290 -18.81 -12.05 2.74
C GLY A 290 -19.60 -13.26 3.24
N THR A 291 -20.32 -13.91 2.33
CA THR A 291 -21.07 -15.14 2.63
C THR A 291 -20.22 -16.41 2.53
N GLN A 292 -19.13 -16.37 1.77
CA GLN A 292 -18.20 -17.48 1.61
C GLN A 292 -17.20 -17.48 2.77
N ALA A 293 -17.19 -18.54 3.56
CA ALA A 293 -16.22 -18.70 4.63
C ALA A 293 -14.81 -18.87 4.05
N ARG A 294 -13.92 -17.93 4.38
CA ARG A 294 -12.50 -18.01 4.02
C ARG A 294 -11.85 -19.19 4.75
N ARG A 295 -11.16 -20.05 4.01
CA ARG A 295 -10.34 -21.13 4.58
C ARG A 295 -8.88 -20.70 4.54
N VAL A 296 -8.31 -20.40 5.71
CA VAL A 296 -6.86 -20.25 5.85
C VAL A 296 -6.32 -21.59 6.32
N LEU A 297 -5.47 -22.23 5.51
CA LEU A 297 -4.85 -23.49 5.89
C LEU A 297 -3.72 -23.20 6.88
N THR A 298 -3.87 -23.66 8.13
CA THR A 298 -2.75 -23.72 9.08
C THR A 298 -1.91 -24.95 8.76
N ALA A 299 -0.60 -24.90 9.05
CA ALA A 299 0.20 -26.12 9.02
C ALA A 299 -0.41 -27.12 10.03
N ALA A 300 -0.62 -28.37 9.61
CA ALA A 300 -0.94 -29.43 10.56
C ALA A 300 0.20 -29.48 11.58
N GLY A 301 -0.14 -29.35 12.87
CA GLY A 301 0.82 -29.52 13.96
C GLY A 301 1.48 -30.89 13.98
#